data_AF-A0A2T3JAX4-F1
#
_entry.id   AF-A0A2T3JAX4-F1
#
_cell.length_a   1.000
_cell.length_b   1.000
_cell.length_c   1.000
_cell.angle_alpha   90.00
_cell.angle_beta   90.00
_cell.angle_gamma   90.00
#
_symmetry.space_group_name_H-M   'P 1'
#
loop_
_entity.id
_entity.type
_entity.pdbx_description
1 polymer ?
#
loop_
_entity_poly.entity_id
_entity_poly.type
_entity_poly.pdbx_seq_one_letter_code
_entity_poly.pdbx_strand_id
1 'polypeptide(L)'
;MPHAQTQIASLHSHHAISCNHCDYHVTNIQPQTYVIDPNGKRISTDSISQSMTALYGINQQVVEAVMTGENEDDNAKALHQMVLTLSGKLYRHNCQQCANQFSLNPQKDNHACPHCWSQSIVQMIGGEQCPKCQQGELN
;
A
#
# COMPACT_ATOMS: atom_id res chain seq x y z
N MET A 1 29.44 -22.04 -24.00
CA MET A 1 28.35 -21.17 -23.52
C MET A 1 27.29 -22.05 -22.88
N PRO A 2 27.01 -21.85 -21.58
CA PRO A 2 25.66 -22.01 -21.08
C PRO A 2 25.21 -20.75 -20.32
N HIS A 3 23.98 -20.33 -20.59
CA HIS A 3 23.31 -19.22 -19.91
C HIS A 3 22.90 -19.65 -18.50
N ALA A 4 23.49 -19.02 -17.48
CA ALA A 4 22.98 -19.06 -16.12
C ALA A 4 21.81 -18.07 -16.03
N GLN A 5 20.59 -18.59 -15.91
CA GLN A 5 19.43 -17.81 -15.53
C GLN A 5 19.54 -17.49 -14.04
N THR A 6 19.91 -16.26 -13.71
CA THR A 6 19.82 -15.72 -12.35
C THR A 6 18.35 -15.51 -12.02
N GLN A 7 17.73 -16.47 -11.35
CA GLN A 7 16.47 -16.25 -10.64
C GLN A 7 16.77 -15.31 -9.47
N ILE A 8 16.43 -14.03 -9.63
CA ILE A 8 16.36 -13.09 -8.51
C ILE A 8 15.11 -13.49 -7.72
N ALA A 9 15.27 -14.43 -6.80
CA ALA A 9 14.29 -14.63 -5.74
C ALA A 9 14.38 -13.41 -4.81
N SER A 10 13.53 -12.40 -5.05
CA SER A 10 13.22 -11.40 -4.02
C SER A 10 12.56 -12.10 -2.85
N LEU A 11 13.39 -12.60 -1.93
CA LEU A 11 13.01 -13.03 -0.59
C LEU A 11 12.63 -11.78 0.22
N HIS A 12 11.48 -11.19 -0.11
CA HIS A 12 10.75 -10.43 0.89
C HIS A 12 10.18 -11.47 1.87
N SER A 13 10.80 -11.57 3.04
CA SER A 13 10.26 -12.32 4.17
C SER A 13 8.93 -11.68 4.57
N HIS A 14 7.86 -12.09 3.91
CA HIS A 14 6.50 -11.76 4.27
C HIS A 14 6.23 -12.48 5.59
N HIS A 15 6.45 -11.80 6.72
CA HIS A 15 5.98 -12.30 8.01
C HIS A 15 4.46 -12.43 7.90
N ALA A 16 4.01 -13.67 7.74
CA ALA A 16 2.60 -14.00 7.79
C ALA A 16 2.21 -14.03 9.26
N ILE A 17 1.35 -13.10 9.67
CA ILE A 17 0.78 -13.09 11.02
C ILE A 17 -0.39 -14.06 11.03
N SER A 18 -0.38 -15.03 11.94
CA SER A 18 -1.37 -16.09 12.03
C SER A 18 -2.07 -16.05 13.38
N CYS A 19 -3.35 -16.39 13.41
CA CYS A 19 -4.05 -16.59 14.67
C CYS A 19 -3.56 -17.87 15.35
N ASN A 20 -3.28 -17.81 16.65
CA ASN A 20 -2.90 -18.97 17.44
C ASN A 20 -4.08 -19.92 17.78
N HIS A 21 -5.32 -19.56 17.40
CA HIS A 21 -6.53 -20.30 17.75
C HIS A 21 -7.36 -20.78 16.53
N CYS A 22 -7.17 -20.20 15.35
CA CYS A 22 -7.89 -20.60 14.13
C CYS A 22 -7.02 -20.44 12.88
N ASP A 23 -7.52 -20.91 11.74
CA ASP A 23 -6.93 -20.83 10.40
C ASP A 23 -6.92 -19.41 9.78
N TYR A 24 -6.97 -18.36 10.60
CA TYR A 24 -6.90 -16.99 10.12
C TYR A 24 -5.45 -16.56 9.94
N HIS A 25 -5.08 -16.18 8.72
CA HIS A 25 -3.73 -15.79 8.35
C HIS A 25 -3.73 -14.48 7.58
N VAL A 26 -2.71 -13.65 7.82
CA VAL A 26 -2.53 -12.36 7.16
C VAL A 26 -1.11 -12.28 6.63
N THR A 27 -1.00 -12.00 5.34
CA THR A 27 0.28 -11.78 4.67
C THR A 27 0.46 -10.30 4.38
N ASN A 28 1.71 -9.84 4.41
CA ASN A 28 2.12 -8.51 3.95
C ASN A 28 1.43 -7.34 4.68
N ILE A 29 1.85 -7.10 5.92
CA ILE A 29 1.36 -5.99 6.77
C ILE A 29 1.97 -4.63 6.40
N GLN A 30 2.98 -4.60 5.54
CA GLN A 30 3.67 -3.36 5.21
C GLN A 30 2.79 -2.49 4.29
N PRO A 31 2.78 -1.16 4.50
CA PRO A 31 2.10 -0.26 3.59
C PRO A 31 2.66 -0.36 2.18
N GLN A 32 1.79 -0.50 1.18
CA GLN A 32 2.18 -0.55 -0.22
C GLN A 32 2.04 0.83 -0.86
N THR A 33 3.10 1.33 -1.45
CA THR A 33 3.05 2.57 -2.23
C THR A 33 2.35 2.31 -3.56
N TYR A 34 1.57 3.27 -4.04
CA TYR A 34 0.90 3.19 -5.33
C TYR A 34 0.93 4.51 -6.09
N VAL A 35 0.73 4.41 -7.41
CA VAL A 35 0.39 5.52 -8.31
C VAL A 35 -0.92 5.20 -9.01
N ILE A 36 -1.75 6.20 -9.26
CA ILE A 36 -2.98 6.13 -10.03
C ILE A 36 -2.57 6.28 -11.50
N ASP A 37 -3.05 5.41 -12.37
CA ASP A 37 -2.81 5.50 -13.81
C ASP A 37 -3.78 6.49 -14.50
N PRO A 38 -3.58 6.81 -15.79
CA PRO A 38 -4.49 7.69 -16.52
C PRO A 38 -5.96 7.22 -16.59
N ASN A 39 -6.23 5.94 -16.32
CA ASN A 39 -7.57 5.36 -16.28
C ASN A 39 -8.19 5.39 -14.87
N GLY A 40 -7.50 5.96 -13.87
CA GLY A 40 -7.95 6.02 -12.49
C GLY A 40 -7.66 4.75 -11.67
N LYS A 41 -6.91 3.79 -12.21
CA LYS A 41 -6.57 2.53 -11.53
C LYS A 41 -5.33 2.71 -10.67
N ARG A 42 -5.35 2.20 -9.44
CA ARG A 42 -4.17 2.14 -8.56
C ARG A 42 -3.24 1.02 -8.99
N ILE A 43 -1.96 1.34 -9.16
CA ILE A 43 -0.88 0.41 -9.50
C ILE A 43 0.16 0.48 -8.38
N SER A 44 0.44 -0.66 -7.74
CA SER A 44 1.49 -0.76 -6.72
C SER A 44 2.86 -0.47 -7.32
N THR A 45 3.71 0.22 -6.58
CA THR A 45 5.04 0.60 -7.05
C THR A 45 6.06 0.69 -5.92
N ASP A 46 7.32 0.43 -6.26
CA ASP A 46 8.47 0.64 -5.39
C ASP A 46 9.05 2.06 -5.53
N SER A 47 8.71 2.79 -6.61
CA SER A 47 9.17 4.15 -6.87
C SER A 47 8.09 5.01 -7.54
N ILE A 48 7.64 6.04 -6.81
CA ILE A 48 6.71 7.04 -7.34
C ILE A 48 7.33 7.77 -8.53
N SER A 49 8.60 8.20 -8.44
CA SER A 49 9.25 8.97 -9.49
C SER A 49 9.33 8.20 -10.81
N GLN A 50 9.79 6.94 -10.77
CA GLN A 50 9.85 6.07 -11.95
C GLN A 50 8.46 5.81 -12.54
N SER A 51 7.46 5.60 -11.70
CA SER A 51 6.08 5.33 -12.16
C SER A 51 5.44 6.55 -12.79
N MET A 52 5.69 7.74 -12.22
CA MET A 52 5.22 9.00 -12.79
C MET A 52 5.88 9.27 -14.15
N THR A 53 7.17 8.94 -14.32
CA THR A 53 7.82 8.97 -15.63
C THR A 53 7.18 8.01 -16.62
N ALA A 54 6.95 6.76 -16.22
CA ALA A 54 6.40 5.74 -17.12
C ALA A 54 4.94 6.03 -17.53
N LEU A 55 4.11 6.53 -16.62
CA LEU A 55 2.67 6.74 -16.84
C LEU A 55 2.35 8.11 -17.43
N TYR A 56 3.11 9.14 -17.06
CA TYR A 56 2.80 10.53 -17.38
C TYR A 56 3.92 11.26 -18.14
N GLY A 57 5.06 10.61 -18.40
CA GLY A 57 6.18 11.22 -19.14
C GLY A 57 6.93 12.30 -18.36
N ILE A 58 6.73 12.39 -17.04
CA ILE A 58 7.35 13.42 -16.20
C ILE A 58 8.77 12.99 -15.85
N ASN A 59 9.76 13.86 -16.06
CA ASN A 59 11.15 13.53 -15.76
C ASN A 59 11.34 13.11 -14.29
N GLN A 60 12.02 11.98 -14.06
CA GLN A 60 12.20 11.40 -12.74
C GLN A 60 12.86 12.36 -11.74
N GLN A 61 13.91 13.08 -12.16
CA GLN A 61 14.64 14.03 -11.31
C GLN A 61 13.75 15.21 -10.90
N VAL A 62 12.85 15.64 -11.79
CA VAL A 62 11.89 16.69 -11.48
C VAL A 62 10.88 16.19 -10.44
N VAL A 63 10.37 14.96 -10.58
CA VAL A 63 9.47 14.36 -9.56
C VAL A 63 10.17 14.23 -8.22
N GLU A 64 11.44 13.83 -8.21
CA GLU A 64 12.24 13.71 -7.00
C GLU A 64 12.45 15.07 -6.32
N ALA A 65 12.85 16.10 -7.08
CA ALA A 65 13.07 17.45 -6.56
C ALA A 65 11.80 18.07 -5.95
N VAL A 66 10.63 17.85 -6.56
CA VAL A 66 9.37 18.36 -5.98
C VAL A 66 8.93 17.57 -4.76
N MET A 67 9.28 16.28 -4.67
CA MET A 67 8.98 15.45 -3.50
C MET A 67 9.91 15.73 -2.32
N THR A 68 11.16 16.15 -2.56
CA THR A 68 12.12 16.53 -1.50
C THR A 68 11.98 17.99 -1.07
N GLY A 69 11.22 18.80 -1.81
CA GLY A 69 11.05 20.23 -1.53
C GLY A 69 12.24 21.08 -1.99
N GLU A 70 13.09 20.56 -2.87
CA GLU A 70 14.25 21.29 -3.41
C GLU A 70 13.86 22.42 -4.39
N ASN A 71 12.62 22.42 -4.86
CA ASN A 71 12.10 23.47 -5.74
C ASN A 71 10.72 23.97 -5.25
N GLU A 72 10.61 25.27 -4.98
CA GLU A 72 9.43 25.90 -4.36
C GLU A 72 8.70 26.89 -5.28
N ASP A 73 9.04 26.92 -6.57
CA ASP A 73 8.30 27.73 -7.53
C ASP A 73 6.85 27.24 -7.70
N ASP A 74 5.98 28.09 -8.27
CA ASP A 74 4.54 27.77 -8.38
C ASP A 74 4.28 26.55 -9.28
N ASN A 75 5.12 26.28 -10.28
CA ASN A 75 5.00 25.09 -11.11
C ASN A 75 5.43 23.84 -10.33
N ALA A 76 6.47 23.94 -9.52
CA ALA A 76 6.93 22.88 -8.62
C ALA A 76 5.86 22.54 -7.57
N LYS A 77 5.19 23.54 -7.00
CA LYS A 77 4.04 23.33 -6.10
C LYS A 77 2.87 22.64 -6.79
N ALA A 78 2.52 23.07 -8.00
CA ALA A 78 1.46 22.44 -8.79
C ALA A 78 1.80 20.98 -9.11
N LEU A 79 3.05 20.70 -9.50
CA LEU A 79 3.52 19.35 -9.77
C LEU A 79 3.54 18.50 -8.50
N HIS A 80 4.01 19.03 -7.37
CA HIS A 80 3.99 18.34 -6.09
C HIS A 80 2.56 17.95 -5.70
N GLN A 81 1.60 18.87 -5.81
CA GLN A 81 0.20 18.59 -5.53
C GLN A 81 -0.38 17.53 -6.47
N MET A 82 0.02 17.54 -7.74
CA MET A 82 -0.37 16.51 -8.70
C MET A 82 0.18 15.14 -8.29
N VAL A 83 1.47 15.07 -7.92
CA VAL A 83 2.11 13.84 -7.43
C VAL A 83 1.41 13.32 -6.17
N LEU A 84 1.10 14.18 -5.20
CA LEU A 84 0.34 13.81 -4.00
C LEU A 84 -1.07 13.34 -4.33
N THR A 85 -1.72 13.90 -5.35
CA THR A 85 -3.07 13.49 -5.79
C THR A 85 -3.03 12.11 -6.44
N LEU A 86 -2.02 11.86 -7.26
CA LEU A 86 -1.88 10.64 -8.05
C LEU A 86 -1.12 9.52 -7.34
N SER A 87 -0.55 9.74 -6.16
CA SER A 87 0.17 8.70 -5.41
C SER A 87 -0.39 8.52 -4.01
N GLY A 88 0.01 7.45 -3.33
CA GLY A 88 -0.34 7.27 -1.92
C GLY A 88 0.19 5.97 -1.35
N LYS A 89 -0.30 5.63 -0.16
CA LYS A 89 0.01 4.38 0.53
C LYS A 89 -1.27 3.64 0.88
N LEU A 90 -1.29 2.35 0.57
CA LEU A 90 -2.33 1.41 0.96
C LEU A 90 -1.89 0.70 2.24
N TYR A 91 -2.68 0.84 3.28
CA TYR A 91 -2.47 0.20 4.58
C TYR A 91 -3.39 -0.99 4.72
N ARG A 92 -2.87 -2.10 5.24
CA ARG A 92 -3.63 -3.32 5.46
C ARG A 92 -4.56 -3.14 6.66
N HIS A 93 -5.82 -3.48 6.46
CA HIS A 93 -6.85 -3.46 7.48
C HIS A 93 -7.62 -4.78 7.50
N ASN A 94 -8.22 -5.08 8.63
CA ASN A 94 -9.20 -6.14 8.80
C ASN A 94 -10.50 -5.57 9.33
N CYS A 95 -11.61 -6.08 8.83
CA CYS A 95 -12.91 -5.78 9.40
C CYS A 95 -13.18 -6.70 10.59
N GLN A 96 -13.52 -6.12 11.73
CA GLN A 96 -13.87 -6.88 12.93
C GLN A 96 -15.24 -7.57 12.84
N GLN A 97 -16.11 -7.13 11.91
CA GLN A 97 -17.44 -7.72 11.73
C GLN A 97 -17.47 -8.89 10.75
N CYS A 98 -16.78 -8.79 9.60
CA CYS A 98 -16.80 -9.84 8.58
C CYS A 98 -15.47 -10.59 8.43
N ALA A 99 -14.46 -10.25 9.24
CA ALA A 99 -13.10 -10.81 9.17
C ALA A 99 -12.40 -10.68 7.80
N ASN A 100 -12.97 -9.94 6.84
CA ASN A 100 -12.32 -9.71 5.56
C ASN A 100 -11.13 -8.77 5.71
N GLN A 101 -10.08 -9.08 4.96
CA GLN A 101 -8.88 -8.26 4.86
C GLN A 101 -8.94 -7.43 3.59
N PHE A 102 -8.55 -6.17 3.69
CA PHE A 102 -8.53 -5.25 2.56
C PHE A 102 -7.46 -4.19 2.81
N SER A 103 -7.16 -3.41 1.78
CA SER A 103 -6.21 -2.30 1.90
C SER A 103 -6.90 -1.01 1.47
N LEU A 104 -6.67 0.06 2.22
CA LEU A 104 -7.16 1.38 1.89
C LEU A 104 -6.09 2.44 2.16
N ASN A 105 -6.23 3.59 1.52
CA ASN A 105 -5.49 4.79 1.84
C ASN A 105 -6.31 5.62 2.84
N PRO A 106 -5.91 5.72 4.12
CA PRO A 106 -6.71 6.39 5.15
C PRO A 106 -6.90 7.90 4.89
N GLN A 107 -6.07 8.50 4.02
CA GLN A 107 -6.18 9.91 3.66
C GLN A 107 -7.15 10.16 2.49
N LYS A 108 -7.49 9.13 1.71
CA LYS A 108 -8.24 9.27 0.45
C LYS A 108 -9.49 8.42 0.36
N ASP A 109 -9.55 7.32 1.11
CA ASP A 109 -10.64 6.37 1.07
C ASP A 109 -11.59 6.55 2.25
N ASN A 110 -12.84 6.10 2.06
CA ASN A 110 -13.77 5.98 3.17
C ASN A 110 -13.22 5.03 4.22
N HIS A 111 -13.25 5.43 5.48
CA HIS A 111 -12.80 4.62 6.61
C HIS A 111 -13.86 3.55 6.96
N ALA A 112 -14.07 2.60 6.06
CA ALA A 112 -15.03 1.51 6.21
C ALA A 112 -14.61 0.26 5.42
N CYS A 113 -15.09 -0.91 5.84
CA CYS A 113 -14.87 -2.15 5.13
C CYS A 113 -15.63 -2.16 3.78
N PRO A 114 -14.97 -2.45 2.64
CA PRO A 114 -15.63 -2.47 1.34
C PRO A 114 -16.58 -3.66 1.14
N HIS A 115 -16.54 -4.67 2.02
CA HIS A 115 -17.35 -5.87 1.89
C HIS A 115 -18.69 -5.80 2.65
N CYS A 116 -18.69 -5.16 3.82
CA CYS A 116 -19.87 -5.06 4.69
C CYS A 116 -20.20 -3.64 5.16
N TRP A 117 -19.44 -2.63 4.72
CA TRP A 117 -19.60 -1.21 5.07
C TRP A 117 -19.46 -0.87 6.56
N SER A 118 -19.01 -1.81 7.38
CA SER A 118 -18.71 -1.57 8.78
C SER A 118 -17.54 -0.59 8.94
N GLN A 119 -17.67 0.33 9.90
CA GLN A 119 -16.58 1.20 10.35
C GLN A 119 -15.68 0.52 11.41
N SER A 120 -16.04 -0.68 11.87
CA SER A 120 -15.25 -1.47 12.81
C SER A 120 -14.10 -2.15 12.06
N ILE A 121 -13.10 -1.33 11.72
CA ILE A 121 -11.90 -1.75 11.00
C ILE A 121 -10.69 -1.37 11.83
N VAL A 122 -9.69 -2.24 11.85
CA VAL A 122 -8.43 -1.98 12.55
C VAL A 122 -7.28 -2.14 11.57
N GLN A 123 -6.26 -1.28 11.70
CA GLN A 123 -5.02 -1.43 10.97
C GLN A 123 -4.23 -2.53 11.66
N MET A 124 -3.79 -3.52 10.90
CA MET A 124 -3.19 -4.71 11.50
C MET A 124 -1.80 -4.46 12.08
N ILE A 125 -1.66 -4.78 13.36
CA ILE A 125 -0.39 -4.83 14.08
C ILE A 125 -0.32 -6.21 14.77
N GLY A 126 0.88 -6.82 14.86
CA GLY A 126 1.02 -8.08 15.60
C GLY A 126 0.63 -7.94 17.07
N GLY A 127 0.09 -9.00 17.68
CA GLY A 127 -0.41 -9.04 19.05
C GLY A 127 -1.89 -8.68 19.21
N GLU A 128 -2.60 -8.33 18.13
CA GLU A 128 -4.03 -8.00 18.20
C GLU A 128 -4.93 -9.23 18.28
N GLN A 129 -6.13 -9.06 18.87
CA GLN A 129 -7.17 -10.08 18.92
C GLN A 129 -7.63 -10.47 17.51
N CYS A 130 -7.76 -11.77 17.26
CA CYS A 130 -8.14 -12.31 15.96
C CYS A 130 -9.57 -11.92 15.60
N PRO A 131 -9.81 -11.26 14.45
CA PRO A 131 -11.15 -10.82 14.04
C PRO A 131 -12.08 -11.99 13.68
N LYS A 132 -11.52 -13.16 13.33
CA LYS A 132 -12.30 -14.33 12.91
C LYS A 132 -12.91 -15.07 14.10
N CYS A 133 -12.09 -15.42 15.10
CA CYS A 133 -12.54 -16.24 16.23
C CYS A 133 -12.76 -15.44 17.51
N GLN A 134 -12.24 -14.21 17.63
CA GLN A 134 -12.31 -13.37 18.82
C GLN A 134 -11.73 -14.02 20.10
N GLN A 135 -11.02 -15.14 19.98
CA GLN A 135 -10.46 -15.89 21.11
C GLN A 135 -8.93 -16.00 21.06
N GLY A 136 -8.37 -16.00 19.85
CA GLY A 136 -6.92 -16.05 19.64
C GLY A 136 -6.32 -14.68 19.38
N GLU A 137 -5.00 -14.67 19.36
CA GLU A 137 -4.16 -13.50 19.07
C GLU A 137 -3.38 -13.74 17.78
N LEU A 138 -3.12 -12.64 17.08
CA LEU A 138 -2.37 -12.60 15.84
C LEU A 138 -0.87 -12.53 16.13
N ASN A 139 -0.13 -13.59 15.80
CA ASN A 139 1.32 -13.74 16.04
C ASN A 139 2.12 -13.98 14.77
#